data_AF-A0A4Y2DH92-F1
#
_entry.id   AF-A0A4Y2DH92-F1
#
_cell.length_a   1.000
_cell.length_b   1.000
_cell.length_c   1.000
_cell.angle_alpha   90.00
_cell.angle_beta   90.00
_cell.angle_gamma   90.00
#
_symmetry.space_group_name_H-M   'P 1'
#
loop_
_entity.id
_entity.type
_entity.pdbx_description
1 polymer ?
#
loop_
_entity_poly.entity_id
_entity_poly.type
_entity_poly.pdbx_seq_one_letter_code
_entity_poly.pdbx_strand_id
1 'polypeptide(L)'
;MWSSENPHITISSNVQHKFSINICAGILGDHLLRSYLLPERINGAKYLVFLQHAIPDMLQEIPTTVGQNMWFMHDGARAHISIAMRNHLDATNPER
;
A
#
# COMPACT_ATOMS: atom_id res chain seq x y z
N MET A 1 41.24 -26.33 -35.58
CA MET A 1 40.58 -26.69 -34.30
C MET A 1 39.67 -25.54 -33.93
N TRP A 2 38.37 -25.78 -33.81
CA TRP A 2 37.42 -24.77 -33.33
C TRP A 2 37.50 -24.75 -31.79
N SER A 3 37.63 -23.56 -31.19
CA SER A 3 37.60 -23.40 -29.73
C SER A 3 36.14 -23.49 -29.27
N SER A 4 35.87 -24.31 -28.25
CA SER A 4 34.53 -24.58 -27.72
C SER A 4 33.92 -23.42 -26.94
N GLU A 5 34.69 -22.39 -26.61
CA GLU A 5 34.23 -21.25 -25.83
C GLU A 5 34.63 -19.93 -26.48
N ASN A 6 33.62 -19.06 -26.68
CA ASN A 6 33.77 -17.68 -27.06
C ASN A 6 33.65 -16.80 -25.80
N PRO A 7 34.75 -16.21 -25.29
CA PRO A 7 34.74 -15.40 -24.07
C PRO A 7 33.97 -14.07 -24.23
N HIS A 8 33.53 -13.73 -25.44
CA HIS A 8 32.68 -12.56 -25.72
C HIS A 8 31.19 -12.90 -25.81
N ILE A 9 30.78 -14.13 -25.48
CA ILE A 9 29.36 -14.50 -25.49
C ILE A 9 28.63 -13.77 -24.34
N THR A 10 27.76 -12.84 -24.70
CA THR A 10 26.87 -12.19 -23.73
C THR A 10 25.71 -13.14 -23.47
N ILE A 11 25.78 -13.89 -22.37
CA ILE A 11 24.67 -14.71 -21.93
C ILE A 11 23.60 -13.74 -21.40
N SER A 12 22.49 -13.61 -22.12
CA SER A 12 21.31 -12.89 -21.63
C SER A 12 20.71 -13.69 -20.48
N SER A 13 21.14 -13.37 -19.26
CA SER A 13 20.46 -13.80 -18.05
C SER A 13 19.18 -12.99 -17.93
N ASN A 14 18.05 -13.60 -18.30
CA ASN A 14 16.72 -13.01 -18.14
C ASN A 14 16.24 -12.95 -16.67
N VAL A 15 17.14 -13.11 -15.68
CA VAL A 15 16.76 -13.16 -14.27
C VAL A 15 17.41 -12.01 -13.51
N GLN A 16 16.92 -10.81 -13.75
CA GLN A 16 17.02 -9.75 -12.75
C GLN A 16 16.00 -10.09 -11.65
N HIS A 17 16.45 -10.65 -10.52
CA HIS A 17 15.61 -10.76 -9.34
C HIS A 17 15.21 -9.36 -8.89
N LYS A 18 14.00 -8.93 -9.27
CA LYS A 18 13.43 -7.67 -8.82
C LYS A 18 12.70 -7.93 -7.51
N PHE A 19 13.28 -7.47 -6.41
CA PHE A 19 12.60 -7.44 -5.11
C PHE A 19 11.83 -6.12 -4.99
N SER A 20 10.60 -6.20 -4.48
CA SER A 20 9.76 -5.05 -4.18
C SER A 20 8.94 -5.31 -2.93
N ILE A 21 8.73 -4.26 -2.14
CA ILE A 21 7.80 -4.25 -1.01
C ILE A 21 6.73 -3.19 -1.25
N ASN A 22 5.53 -3.46 -0.76
CA ASN A 22 4.44 -2.48 -0.78
C ASN A 22 4.41 -1.76 0.57
N ILE A 23 4.49 -0.43 0.55
CA ILE A 23 4.37 0.39 1.76
C ILE A 23 3.20 1.34 1.56
N CYS A 24 2.33 1.46 2.57
CA CYS A 24 1.40 2.56 2.68
C CYS A 24 1.92 3.54 3.73
N ALA A 25 1.80 4.84 3.51
CA ALA A 25 2.06 5.84 4.51
C ALA A 25 0.95 6.89 4.47
N GLY A 26 0.52 7.34 5.64
CA GLY A 26 -0.43 8.43 5.77
C GLY A 26 0.30 9.75 5.74
N ILE A 27 -0.27 10.76 5.10
CA ILE A 27 0.24 12.13 5.14
C ILE A 27 -0.89 13.03 5.64
N LEU A 28 -0.59 13.87 6.62
CA LEU A 28 -1.52 14.85 7.17
C LEU A 28 -0.86 16.23 7.12
N GLY A 29 -1.30 17.09 6.20
CA GLY A 29 -0.65 18.37 5.95
C GLY A 29 0.79 18.17 5.46
N ASP A 30 1.76 18.70 6.22
CA ASP A 30 3.21 18.54 6.02
C ASP A 30 3.83 17.43 6.88
N HIS A 31 3.01 16.69 7.63
CA HIS A 31 3.47 15.62 8.51
C HIS A 31 3.27 14.23 7.88
N LEU A 32 4.37 13.47 7.82
CA LEU A 32 4.32 12.04 7.53
C LEU A 32 3.85 11.28 8.78
N LEU A 33 2.73 10.59 8.66
CA LEU A 33 2.27 9.64 9.67
C LEU A 33 3.03 8.32 9.53
N ARG A 34 2.73 7.37 10.40
CA ARG A 34 3.36 6.05 10.38
C ARG A 34 3.17 5.33 9.04
N SER A 35 4.20 4.60 8.60
CA SER A 35 4.13 3.71 7.44
C SER A 35 3.74 2.29 7.85
N TYR A 36 2.98 1.61 7.01
CA TYR A 36 2.57 0.22 7.17
C TYR A 36 3.06 -0.62 5.99
N LEU A 37 3.70 -1.76 6.31
CA LEU A 37 4.13 -2.73 5.30
C LEU A 37 2.94 -3.55 4.84
N LEU A 38 2.54 -3.36 3.58
CA LEU A 38 1.46 -4.09 2.97
C LEU A 38 1.92 -5.46 2.47
N PRO A 39 1.02 -6.45 2.38
CA PRO A 39 1.33 -7.72 1.74
C PRO A 39 1.81 -7.53 0.29
N GLU A 40 2.72 -8.39 -0.16
CA GLU A 40 3.30 -8.34 -1.53
C GLU A 40 2.22 -8.31 -2.62
N ARG A 41 1.12 -9.05 -2.43
CA ARG A 41 -0.06 -9.02 -3.31
C ARG A 41 -1.25 -8.45 -2.56
N ILE A 42 -1.67 -7.26 -2.93
CA ILE A 42 -2.83 -6.56 -2.36
C ILE A 42 -4.08 -6.91 -3.18
N ASN A 43 -5.18 -7.17 -2.47
CA ASN A 43 -6.53 -7.24 -3.01
C ASN A 43 -7.48 -6.52 -2.05
N GLY A 44 -8.77 -6.43 -2.41
CA GLY A 44 -9.76 -5.74 -1.60
C GLY A 44 -9.87 -6.24 -0.15
N ALA A 45 -9.79 -7.55 0.06
CA ALA A 45 -9.88 -8.14 1.39
C ALA A 45 -8.64 -7.79 2.26
N LYS A 46 -7.44 -7.86 1.70
CA LYS A 46 -6.21 -7.47 2.42
C LYS A 46 -6.16 -5.97 2.68
N TYR A 47 -6.67 -5.17 1.74
CA TYR A 47 -6.78 -3.73 1.94
C TYR A 47 -7.81 -3.39 3.02
N LEU A 48 -8.92 -4.14 3.11
CA LEU A 48 -9.89 -3.98 4.21
C LEU A 48 -9.25 -4.27 5.57
N VAL A 49 -8.43 -5.33 5.69
CA VAL A 49 -7.67 -5.62 6.93
C VAL A 49 -6.75 -4.45 7.29
N PHE A 50 -6.07 -3.85 6.31
CA PHE A 50 -5.28 -2.64 6.51
C PHE A 50 -6.14 -1.48 7.04
N LEU A 51 -7.32 -1.22 6.47
CA LEU A 51 -8.23 -0.17 6.94
C LEU A 51 -8.75 -0.44 8.36
N GLN A 52 -9.04 -1.69 8.70
CA GLN A 52 -9.62 -2.05 10.00
C GLN A 52 -8.61 -2.00 11.15
N HIS A 53 -7.33 -2.26 10.87
CA HIS A 53 -6.33 -2.43 11.93
C HIS A 53 -5.23 -1.37 11.87
N ALA A 54 -4.67 -1.09 10.69
CA ALA A 54 -3.53 -0.19 10.59
C ALA A 54 -3.95 1.28 10.62
N ILE A 55 -5.05 1.64 9.96
CA ILE A 55 -5.51 3.04 9.95
C ILE A 55 -5.84 3.53 11.36
N PRO A 56 -6.65 2.85 12.19
CA PRO A 56 -6.91 3.29 13.56
C PRO A 56 -5.64 3.55 14.36
N ASP A 57 -4.65 2.65 14.28
CA ASP A 57 -3.36 2.79 14.94
C ASP A 57 -2.59 4.02 14.44
N MET A 58 -2.64 4.31 13.14
CA MET A 58 -2.02 5.52 12.56
C MET A 58 -2.71 6.81 13.01
N LEU A 59 -4.02 6.75 13.28
CA LEU A 59 -4.81 7.92 13.69
C LEU A 59 -4.75 8.20 15.20
N GLN A 60 -4.28 7.25 16.04
CA GLN A 60 -4.17 7.45 17.50
C GLN A 60 -3.29 8.64 17.90
N GLU A 61 -2.30 8.99 17.09
CA GLU A 61 -1.39 10.11 17.35
C GLU A 61 -1.98 11.46 16.91
N ILE A 62 -3.15 11.48 16.26
CA ILE A 62 -3.77 12.68 15.71
C ILE A 62 -4.78 13.25 16.73
N PRO A 63 -4.70 14.56 17.04
CA PRO A 63 -5.69 15.22 17.89
C PRO A 63 -7.11 15.04 17.34
N THR A 64 -8.07 14.73 18.21
CA THR A 64 -9.48 14.46 17.83
C THR A 64 -10.09 15.58 16.98
N THR A 65 -9.78 16.84 17.28
CA THR A 65 -10.26 18.00 16.51
C THR A 65 -9.77 18.01 15.06
N VAL A 66 -8.56 17.51 14.81
CA VAL A 66 -8.01 17.36 13.47
C VAL A 66 -8.63 16.13 12.79
N GLY A 67 -8.74 15.01 13.52
CA GLY A 67 -9.36 13.78 13.02
C GLY A 67 -10.82 13.97 12.58
N GLN A 68 -11.58 14.78 13.31
CA GLN A 68 -12.99 15.09 12.98
C GLN A 68 -13.15 16.00 11.77
N ASN A 69 -12.08 16.69 11.33
CA ASN A 69 -12.11 17.64 10.21
C ASN A 69 -11.20 17.23 9.02
N MET A 70 -10.52 16.07 9.08
CA MET A 70 -9.69 15.57 7.98
C MET A 70 -10.50 14.78 6.95
N TRP A 71 -10.00 14.57 5.73
CA TRP A 71 -10.62 13.67 4.74
C TRP A 71 -9.71 12.48 4.46
N PHE A 72 -10.29 11.28 4.37
CA PHE A 72 -9.54 10.12 3.91
C PHE A 72 -9.41 10.16 2.38
N MET A 73 -8.18 10.02 1.88
CA MET A 73 -7.87 10.08 0.45
C MET A 73 -6.93 8.93 0.08
N HIS A 74 -7.22 8.24 -1.01
CA HIS A 74 -6.37 7.20 -1.58
C HIS A 74 -6.52 7.18 -3.11
N ASP A 75 -5.64 6.47 -3.80
CA ASP A 75 -5.70 6.35 -5.26
C ASP A 75 -6.80 5.37 -5.73
N GLY A 76 -7.07 5.35 -7.03
CA GLY A 76 -8.04 4.46 -7.66
C GLY A 76 -7.55 3.03 -7.90
N ALA A 77 -6.53 2.54 -7.19
CA ALA A 77 -6.02 1.19 -7.43
C ALA A 77 -7.11 0.13 -7.22
N ARG A 78 -7.04 -0.97 -8.00
CA ARG A 78 -8.09 -2.02 -8.01
C ARG A 78 -8.36 -2.62 -6.63
N ALA A 79 -7.37 -2.68 -5.76
CA ALA A 79 -7.56 -3.15 -4.39
C ALA A 79 -8.40 -2.20 -3.54
N HIS A 80 -8.38 -0.90 -3.84
CA HIS A 80 -8.98 0.14 -3.02
C HIS A 80 -10.45 0.43 -3.38
N ILE A 81 -10.98 -0.19 -4.44
CA ILE A 81 -12.36 0.05 -4.92
C ILE A 81 -13.33 -1.10 -4.58
N SER A 82 -12.94 -2.01 -3.69
CA SER A 82 -13.80 -3.14 -3.33
C SER A 82 -15.06 -2.70 -2.58
N ILE A 83 -16.16 -3.43 -2.75
CA ILE A 83 -17.44 -3.11 -2.08
C ILE A 83 -17.30 -3.23 -0.56
N ALA A 84 -16.61 -4.27 -0.09
CA ALA A 84 -16.41 -4.49 1.35
C ALA A 84 -15.63 -3.34 2.01
N MET A 85 -14.65 -2.78 1.30
CA MET A 85 -13.94 -1.59 1.74
C MET A 85 -14.86 -0.35 1.83
N ARG A 86 -15.66 -0.09 0.79
CA ARG A 86 -16.60 1.04 0.78
C ARG A 86 -17.61 0.92 1.92
N ASN A 87 -18.25 -0.23 2.05
CA ASN A 87 -19.19 -0.49 3.14
C ASN A 87 -18.54 -0.30 4.53
N HIS A 88 -17.26 -0.63 4.67
CA HIS A 88 -16.54 -0.40 5.92
C HIS A 88 -16.29 1.09 6.18
N LEU A 89 -15.90 1.86 5.16
CA LEU A 89 -15.74 3.31 5.29
C LEU A 89 -17.07 3.99 5.62
N ASP A 90 -18.15 3.62 4.93
CA ASP A 90 -19.49 4.18 5.16
C ASP A 90 -19.97 3.85 6.58
N ALA A 91 -19.78 2.61 7.04
CA ALA A 91 -20.17 2.20 8.39
C ALA A 91 -19.33 2.84 9.50
N THR A 92 -18.06 3.16 9.24
CA THR A 92 -17.16 3.78 10.22
C THR A 92 -17.24 5.32 10.23
N ASN A 93 -17.81 5.92 9.18
CA ASN A 93 -17.95 7.36 9.02
C ASN A 93 -19.39 7.74 8.60
N PRO A 94 -20.44 7.36 9.35
CA PRO A 94 -21.83 7.46 8.90
C PRO A 94 -22.37 8.89 8.74
N GLU A 95 -21.70 9.87 9.35
CA GLU A 95 -22.09 11.28 9.36
C GLU A 95 -21.30 12.12 8.32
N ARG A 96 -20.65 11.46 7.35
CA ARG A 96 -19.75 12.08 6.36
C ARG A 96 -20.03 11.65 4.94
#